data_AF-A0A372YTE4-F1
#
_entry.id   AF-A0A372YTE4-F1
#
_cell.length_a   1.000
_cell.length_b   1.000
_cell.length_c   1.000
_cell.angle_alpha   90.00
_cell.angle_beta   90.00
_cell.angle_gamma   90.00
#
_symmetry.space_group_name_H-M   'P 1'
#
loop_
_entity.id
_entity.type
_entity.pdbx_description
1 polymer ?
#
loop_
_entity_poly.entity_id
_entity_poly.type
_entity_poly.pdbx_seq_one_letter_code
_entity_poly.pdbx_strand_id
1 'polypeptide(L)'
;METGRIIKIISNQYEVLNEQGEHLACIAMGKLRKHKAPVVGDVVKLQRFDAQIGIQKILPRKNELLRPAIANVDQAIIVMSCKDPDFSTVLVDRLIFQVCYAQIHPILCFTKMDLIEEDDEIHKKIMAYRDSGYDVYVSGKGYASDALIQILKGKISVLTGQSGAGKSSLLNRIDPTFHLQTQEISKALGRGKHTTRHCELHEIAGGWVADTPGFSSMDFTTMDIQTLAERIPDFAPYLHQCKFNDCIHVQEPNCAIREAVEKQEINGERYAHYLEVVQMIKQAKPKY
;
A
#
# COMPACT_ATOMS: atom_id res chain seq x y z
N MET A 1 17.70 -18.35 -19.80
CA MET A 1 17.36 -16.91 -19.72
C MET A 1 17.23 -16.58 -18.25
N GLU A 2 18.04 -15.65 -17.78
CA GLU A 2 18.13 -15.24 -16.39
C GLU A 2 16.96 -14.31 -16.05
N THR A 3 16.44 -14.40 -14.82
CA THR A 3 15.36 -13.57 -14.30
C THR A 3 15.85 -12.73 -13.14
N GLY A 4 15.26 -11.55 -12.98
CA GLY A 4 15.58 -10.68 -11.85
C GLY A 4 14.52 -9.61 -11.65
N ARG A 5 14.66 -8.85 -10.56
CA ARG A 5 13.74 -7.77 -10.19
C ARG A 5 14.45 -6.43 -10.32
N ILE A 6 13.80 -5.47 -10.97
CA ILE A 6 14.29 -4.07 -10.99
C ILE A 6 14.15 -3.50 -9.58
N ILE A 7 15.27 -3.18 -8.93
CA ILE A 7 15.29 -2.61 -7.58
C ILE A 7 15.52 -1.09 -7.60
N LYS A 8 16.15 -0.56 -8.65
CA LYS A 8 16.47 0.86 -8.78
C LYS A 8 16.50 1.29 -10.25
N ILE A 9 16.07 2.52 -10.51
CA ILE A 9 16.12 3.13 -11.85
C ILE A 9 16.79 4.50 -11.78
N ILE A 10 17.91 4.64 -12.50
CA ILE A 10 18.61 5.91 -12.67
C ILE A 10 18.71 6.21 -14.17
N SER A 11 17.97 7.22 -14.63
CA SER A 11 17.92 7.64 -16.02
C SER A 11 17.58 6.49 -16.99
N ASN A 12 18.56 5.92 -17.68
CA ASN A 12 18.37 4.82 -18.63
C ASN A 12 18.93 3.48 -18.14
N GLN A 13 19.50 3.45 -16.94
CA GLN A 13 20.09 2.28 -16.32
C GLN A 13 19.15 1.70 -15.26
N TYR A 14 19.03 0.39 -15.28
CA TYR A 14 18.16 -0.39 -14.40
C TYR A 14 19.06 -1.29 -13.58
N GLU A 15 19.01 -1.15 -12.25
CA GLU A 15 19.66 -2.09 -11.36
C GLU A 15 18.70 -3.25 -11.12
N VAL A 16 19.15 -4.46 -11.45
CA VAL A 16 18.36 -5.68 -11.36
C VAL A 16 19.01 -6.63 -10.38
N LEU A 17 18.27 -7.07 -9.36
CA LEU A 17 18.67 -8.17 -8.49
C LEU A 17 18.25 -9.49 -9.14
N ASN A 18 19.21 -10.34 -9.51
CA ASN A 18 18.91 -11.66 -10.06
C ASN A 18 18.59 -12.68 -8.95
N GLU A 19 18.18 -13.88 -9.35
CA GLU A 19 17.84 -14.97 -8.42
C GLU A 19 19.03 -15.49 -7.60
N GLN A 20 20.25 -15.21 -8.04
CA GLN A 20 21.51 -15.54 -7.34
C GLN A 20 21.90 -14.48 -6.30
N GLY A 21 21.17 -13.36 -6.22
CA GLY A 21 21.47 -12.25 -5.31
C GLY A 21 22.51 -11.26 -5.86
N GLU A 22 22.84 -11.31 -7.14
CA GLU A 22 23.77 -10.38 -7.79
C GLU A 22 23.04 -9.11 -8.25
N HIS A 23 23.68 -7.97 -8.02
CA HIS A 23 23.24 -6.67 -8.53
C HIS A 23 23.79 -6.44 -9.94
N LEU A 24 22.89 -6.38 -10.91
CA LEU A 24 23.24 -6.27 -12.33
C LEU A 24 22.84 -4.92 -12.89
N ALA A 25 23.81 -4.20 -13.46
CA ALA A 25 23.56 -3.01 -14.26
C ALA A 25 23.00 -3.41 -15.64
N CYS A 26 21.73 -3.11 -15.87
CA CYS A 26 21.02 -3.48 -17.09
C CYS A 26 20.54 -2.27 -17.89
N ILE A 27 20.32 -2.46 -19.19
CA ILE A 27 19.65 -1.49 -20.06
C ILE A 27 18.38 -2.10 -20.68
N ALA A 28 17.37 -1.28 -20.92
CA ALA A 28 16.15 -1.73 -21.59
C ALA A 28 16.39 -1.90 -23.10
N MET A 29 16.12 -3.09 -23.64
CA MET A 29 16.36 -3.40 -25.05
C MET A 29 15.14 -3.14 -25.95
N GLY A 30 15.39 -2.84 -27.23
CA GLY A 30 14.37 -2.80 -28.28
C GLY A 30 13.23 -1.81 -28.03
N LYS A 31 12.00 -2.22 -28.35
CA LYS A 31 10.78 -1.40 -28.22
C LYS A 31 10.10 -1.50 -26.84
N LEU A 32 10.75 -2.04 -25.81
CA LEU A 32 10.16 -2.16 -24.46
C LEU A 32 9.56 -0.85 -23.96
N ARG A 33 10.29 0.25 -24.13
CA ARG A 33 9.84 1.61 -23.76
C ARG A 33 8.62 2.11 -24.55
N LYS A 34 8.33 1.57 -25.73
CA LYS A 34 7.19 2.00 -26.57
C LYS A 34 5.88 1.36 -26.16
N HIS A 35 5.90 0.21 -25.47
CA HIS A 35 4.69 -0.54 -25.11
C HIS A 35 4.41 -0.52 -23.61
N LYS A 36 5.45 -0.64 -22.77
CA LYS A 36 5.34 -0.61 -21.31
C LYS A 36 6.68 -0.24 -20.70
N ALA A 37 6.79 0.96 -20.15
CA ALA A 37 8.03 1.41 -19.53
C ALA A 37 8.34 0.53 -18.29
N PRO A 38 9.57 0.01 -18.15
CA PRO A 38 9.97 -0.71 -16.95
C PRO A 38 9.91 0.22 -15.74
N VAL A 39 9.39 -0.29 -14.63
CA VAL A 39 9.29 0.42 -13.35
C VAL A 39 9.96 -0.41 -12.26
N VAL A 40 10.23 0.21 -11.11
CA VAL A 40 10.76 -0.50 -9.96
C VAL A 40 9.79 -1.60 -9.52
N GLY A 41 10.31 -2.74 -9.09
CA GLY A 41 9.54 -3.93 -8.70
C GLY A 41 9.14 -4.83 -9.88
N ASP A 42 9.36 -4.43 -11.14
CA ASP A 42 9.14 -5.32 -12.29
C ASP A 42 10.06 -6.55 -12.21
N VAL A 43 9.49 -7.72 -12.49
CA VAL A 43 10.26 -8.92 -12.76
C VAL A 43 10.57 -8.97 -14.26
N VAL A 44 11.84 -9.15 -14.61
CA VAL A 44 12.34 -9.04 -15.97
C VAL A 44 13.14 -10.26 -16.40
N LYS A 45 13.11 -10.56 -17.69
CA LYS A 45 14.04 -11.51 -18.33
C LYS A 45 15.25 -10.77 -18.87
N LEU A 46 16.43 -11.27 -18.51
CA LEU A 46 17.72 -10.73 -18.87
C LEU A 46 18.40 -11.56 -19.95
N GLN A 47 19.21 -10.90 -20.76
CA GLN A 47 20.13 -11.51 -21.71
C GLN A 47 21.49 -10.82 -21.60
N ARG A 48 22.55 -11.62 -21.45
CA ARG A 48 23.92 -11.13 -21.42
C ARG A 48 24.46 -11.02 -22.85
N PHE A 49 25.11 -9.89 -23.12
CA PHE A 49 25.87 -9.60 -24.34
C PHE A 49 27.30 -9.25 -23.93
N ASP A 50 28.24 -9.27 -24.88
CA ASP A 50 29.68 -9.10 -24.60
C ASP A 50 30.02 -7.85 -23.77
N ALA A 51 29.27 -6.75 -23.94
CA ALA A 51 29.53 -5.48 -23.28
C ALA A 51 28.45 -5.04 -22.27
N GLN A 52 27.29 -5.72 -22.19
CA GLN A 52 26.16 -5.25 -21.40
C GLN A 52 25.11 -6.33 -21.12
N ILE A 53 24.25 -6.09 -20.14
CA ILE A 53 23.10 -6.93 -19.83
C ILE A 53 21.82 -6.21 -20.27
N GLY A 54 21.05 -6.85 -21.13
CA GLY A 54 19.83 -6.30 -21.69
C GLY A 54 18.57 -6.88 -21.05
N ILE A 55 17.64 -6.01 -20.64
CA ILE A 55 16.26 -6.40 -20.30
C ILE A 55 15.52 -6.68 -21.60
N GLN A 56 15.11 -7.93 -21.79
CA GLN A 56 14.40 -8.39 -23.00
C GLN A 56 12.88 -8.38 -22.84
N LYS A 57 12.38 -8.62 -21.64
CA LYS A 57 10.94 -8.72 -21.37
C LYS A 57 10.61 -8.35 -19.94
N ILE A 58 9.52 -7.61 -19.75
CA ILE A 58 8.86 -7.42 -18.45
C ILE A 58 7.80 -8.51 -18.30
N LEU A 59 7.82 -9.23 -17.18
CA LEU A 59 6.79 -10.23 -16.85
C LEU A 59 5.48 -9.56 -16.40
N PRO A 60 4.33 -10.26 -16.41
CA PRO A 60 3.07 -9.69 -15.96
C PRO A 60 3.17 -9.07 -14.57
N ARG A 61 2.60 -7.86 -14.42
CA ARG A 61 2.50 -7.18 -13.13
C ARG A 61 1.26 -7.69 -12.41
N LYS A 62 1.36 -8.02 -11.12
CA LYS A 62 0.17 -8.29 -10.29
C LYS A 62 -0.56 -6.99 -9.89
N ASN A 63 0.16 -5.89 -9.73
CA ASN A 63 -0.35 -4.56 -9.46
C ASN A 63 0.67 -3.49 -9.85
N GLU A 64 0.23 -2.23 -9.87
CA GLU A 64 1.06 -1.07 -10.19
C GLU A 64 0.52 0.19 -9.50
N LEU A 65 1.42 0.95 -8.87
CA LEU A 65 1.16 2.29 -8.37
C LEU A 65 1.74 3.30 -9.35
N LEU A 66 1.04 4.42 -9.55
CA LEU A 66 1.45 5.46 -10.50
C LEU A 66 2.41 6.48 -9.88
N ARG A 67 2.37 6.68 -8.56
CA ARG A 67 3.14 7.72 -7.86
C ARG A 67 3.66 7.19 -6.52
N PRO A 68 4.96 6.86 -6.40
CA PRO A 68 5.92 6.67 -7.47
C PRO A 68 5.52 5.45 -8.30
N ALA A 69 6.09 5.36 -9.50
CA ALA A 69 5.87 4.24 -10.40
C ALA A 69 6.57 2.98 -9.83
N ILE A 70 5.78 2.06 -9.29
CA ILE A 70 6.26 0.79 -8.72
C ILE A 70 5.24 -0.32 -9.03
N ALA A 71 5.76 -1.51 -9.31
CA ALA A 71 4.95 -2.70 -9.60
C ALA A 71 5.19 -3.81 -8.58
N ASN A 72 4.27 -4.76 -8.55
CA ASN A 72 4.38 -6.01 -7.79
C ASN A 72 4.54 -5.81 -6.28
N VAL A 73 3.93 -4.75 -5.74
CA VAL A 73 3.87 -4.49 -4.30
C VAL A 73 3.06 -5.60 -3.62
N ASP A 74 3.58 -6.18 -2.55
CA ASP A 74 2.88 -7.21 -1.78
C ASP A 74 1.91 -6.60 -0.78
N GLN A 75 2.38 -5.58 -0.06
CA GLN A 75 1.65 -5.04 1.07
C GLN A 75 1.90 -3.54 1.28
N ALA A 76 0.93 -2.87 1.87
CA ALA A 76 1.03 -1.48 2.30
C ALA A 76 0.88 -1.41 3.82
N ILE A 77 1.91 -0.93 4.50
CA ILE A 77 1.88 -0.66 5.94
C ILE A 77 1.28 0.74 6.11
N ILE A 78 0.02 0.76 6.54
CA ILE A 78 -0.76 1.96 6.87
C ILE A 78 -0.41 2.36 8.30
N VAL A 79 0.48 3.34 8.43
CA VAL A 79 1.00 3.83 9.72
C VAL A 79 0.15 5.01 10.20
N MET A 80 -0.53 4.82 11.33
CA MET A 80 -1.43 5.81 11.90
C MET A 80 -0.97 6.20 13.30
N SER A 81 -1.09 7.48 13.65
CA SER A 81 -0.82 7.93 15.01
C SER A 81 -2.10 7.82 15.83
N CYS A 82 -2.00 7.32 17.06
CA CYS A 82 -3.12 7.38 17.99
C CYS A 82 -3.23 8.75 18.67
N LYS A 83 -2.12 9.51 18.70
CA LYS A 83 -2.05 10.87 19.25
C LYS A 83 -1.05 11.73 18.47
N ASP A 84 -1.33 13.01 18.28
CA ASP A 84 -0.47 13.97 17.55
C ASP A 84 0.07 13.47 16.19
N PRO A 85 -0.76 13.34 15.13
CA PRO A 85 -2.13 13.83 15.00
C PRO A 85 -3.18 12.94 15.66
N ASP A 86 -4.39 13.47 15.82
CA ASP A 86 -5.55 12.73 16.31
C ASP A 86 -5.84 11.48 15.48
N PHE A 87 -6.30 10.44 16.17
CA PHE A 87 -6.72 9.20 15.55
C PHE A 87 -7.98 9.40 14.70
N SER A 88 -7.97 8.90 13.46
CA SER A 88 -9.09 9.03 12.52
C SER A 88 -9.38 7.72 11.80
N THR A 89 -10.51 7.10 12.14
CA THR A 89 -11.07 5.92 11.44
C THR A 89 -11.39 6.24 9.98
N VAL A 90 -11.90 7.43 9.70
CA VAL A 90 -12.12 7.93 8.33
C VAL A 90 -10.84 7.81 7.49
N LEU A 91 -9.71 8.25 8.03
CA LEU A 91 -8.43 8.21 7.31
C LEU A 91 -7.88 6.79 7.17
N VAL A 92 -8.03 5.95 8.21
CA VAL A 92 -7.68 4.52 8.15
C VAL A 92 -8.45 3.84 7.01
N ASP A 93 -9.77 3.97 7.00
CA ASP A 93 -10.65 3.28 6.04
C ASP A 93 -10.42 3.77 4.62
N ARG A 94 -10.25 5.09 4.43
CA ARG A 94 -9.88 5.66 3.13
C ARG A 94 -8.57 5.09 2.60
N LEU A 95 -7.55 4.93 3.44
CA LEU A 95 -6.28 4.32 3.04
C LEU A 95 -6.44 2.83 2.74
N ILE A 96 -7.22 2.09 3.53
CA ILE A 96 -7.57 0.69 3.24
C ILE A 96 -8.21 0.60 1.86
N PHE A 97 -9.22 1.41 1.57
CA PHE A 97 -9.92 1.41 0.29
C PHE A 97 -8.98 1.67 -0.88
N GLN A 98 -8.07 2.64 -0.77
CA GLN A 98 -7.09 2.89 -1.84
C GLN A 98 -6.11 1.74 -2.03
N VAL A 99 -5.61 1.15 -0.95
CA VAL A 99 -4.66 0.03 -0.97
C VAL A 99 -5.32 -1.22 -1.58
N CYS A 100 -6.53 -1.55 -1.14
CA CYS A 100 -7.32 -2.64 -1.68
C CYS A 100 -7.69 -2.40 -3.15
N TYR A 101 -8.09 -1.19 -3.52
CA TYR A 101 -8.33 -0.82 -4.91
C TYR A 101 -7.07 -1.02 -5.77
N ALA A 102 -5.88 -0.79 -5.22
CA ALA A 102 -4.61 -1.05 -5.90
C ALA A 102 -4.20 -2.54 -5.91
N GLN A 103 -5.02 -3.46 -5.40
CA GLN A 103 -4.71 -4.89 -5.24
C GLN A 103 -3.44 -5.13 -4.40
N ILE A 104 -3.29 -4.37 -3.32
CA ILE A 104 -2.22 -4.50 -2.35
C ILE A 104 -2.82 -4.90 -1.01
N HIS A 105 -2.13 -5.76 -0.25
CA HIS A 105 -2.61 -6.19 1.08
C HIS A 105 -2.41 -5.08 2.12
N PRO A 106 -3.47 -4.58 2.79
CA PRO A 106 -3.34 -3.57 3.83
C PRO A 106 -2.89 -4.20 5.16
N ILE A 107 -1.86 -3.61 5.77
CA ILE A 107 -1.43 -3.90 7.14
C ILE A 107 -1.57 -2.63 7.96
N LEU A 108 -2.23 -2.70 9.11
CA LEU A 108 -2.43 -1.55 9.98
C LEU A 108 -1.35 -1.52 11.06
N CYS A 109 -0.70 -0.36 11.21
CA CYS A 109 0.28 -0.12 12.26
C CYS A 109 -0.11 1.15 13.03
N PHE A 110 -0.64 0.98 14.24
CA PHE A 110 -1.03 2.08 15.12
C PHE A 110 0.14 2.44 16.05
N THR A 111 0.59 3.68 15.98
CA THR A 111 1.76 4.19 16.68
C THR A 111 1.36 5.12 17.83
N LYS A 112 2.29 5.30 18.78
CA LYS A 112 2.11 6.13 19.97
C LYS A 112 0.99 5.65 20.88
N MET A 113 0.75 4.33 20.90
CA MET A 113 -0.18 3.70 21.84
C MET A 113 0.23 3.90 23.31
N ASP A 114 1.49 4.25 23.58
CA ASP A 114 1.96 4.63 24.91
C ASP A 114 1.41 5.98 25.43
N LEU A 115 0.70 6.73 24.58
CA LEU A 115 0.08 8.01 24.95
C LEU A 115 -1.44 7.94 25.13
N ILE A 116 -2.00 6.73 25.00
CA ILE A 116 -3.43 6.43 25.07
C ILE A 116 -3.69 5.72 26.39
N GLU A 117 -4.67 6.20 27.14
CA GLU A 117 -5.09 5.59 28.41
C GLU A 117 -5.83 4.27 28.13
N GLU A 118 -5.78 3.33 29.07
CA GLU A 118 -6.33 1.97 28.88
C GLU A 118 -7.84 1.93 28.63
N ASP A 119 -8.59 2.93 29.11
CA ASP A 119 -10.04 3.05 28.97
C ASP A 119 -10.47 3.87 27.75
N ASP A 120 -9.53 4.34 26.93
CA ASP A 120 -9.82 5.14 25.75
C ASP A 120 -10.50 4.31 24.64
N GLU A 121 -11.54 4.88 24.02
CA GLU A 121 -12.30 4.28 22.93
C GLU A 121 -11.45 3.92 21.69
N ILE A 122 -10.27 4.51 21.53
CA ILE A 122 -9.31 4.15 20.47
C ILE A 122 -8.97 2.66 20.53
N HIS A 123 -8.86 2.06 21.72
CA HIS A 123 -8.59 0.63 21.85
C HIS A 123 -9.70 -0.21 21.21
N LYS A 124 -10.97 0.13 21.44
CA LYS A 124 -12.12 -0.56 20.84
C LYS A 124 -12.16 -0.38 19.33
N LYS A 125 -11.86 0.83 18.84
CA LYS A 125 -11.78 1.10 17.39
C LYS A 125 -10.68 0.27 16.71
N ILE A 126 -9.51 0.16 17.32
CA ILE A 126 -8.41 -0.68 16.82
C ILE A 126 -8.80 -2.16 16.83
N MET A 127 -9.46 -2.63 17.89
CA MET A 127 -9.95 -4.02 17.98
C MET A 127 -10.98 -4.34 16.90
N ALA A 128 -11.88 -3.41 16.56
CA ALA A 128 -12.84 -3.62 15.48
C ALA A 128 -12.17 -3.91 14.12
N TYR A 129 -10.95 -3.40 13.86
CA TYR A 129 -10.19 -3.79 12.67
C TYR A 129 -9.67 -5.22 12.76
N ARG A 130 -9.16 -5.65 13.93
CA ARG A 130 -8.73 -7.04 14.14
C ARG A 130 -9.88 -8.02 14.00
N ASP A 131 -11.04 -7.70 14.57
CA ASP A 131 -12.23 -8.55 14.51
C ASP A 131 -12.76 -8.69 13.08
N SER A 132 -12.56 -7.67 12.24
CA SER A 132 -12.80 -7.75 10.79
C SER A 132 -11.73 -8.54 10.01
N GLY A 133 -10.70 -9.08 10.67
CA GLY A 133 -9.66 -9.91 10.06
C GLY A 133 -8.45 -9.16 9.50
N TYR A 134 -8.26 -7.88 9.84
CA TYR A 134 -7.07 -7.13 9.42
C TYR A 134 -5.85 -7.47 10.26
N ASP A 135 -4.68 -7.47 9.62
CA ASP A 135 -3.39 -7.53 10.32
C ASP A 135 -3.13 -6.20 11.03
N VAL A 136 -3.21 -6.22 12.37
CA VAL A 136 -3.08 -5.01 13.20
C VAL A 136 -1.93 -5.11 14.18
N TYR A 137 -0.97 -4.22 14.01
CA TYR A 137 0.17 -4.03 14.87
C TYR A 137 0.04 -2.73 15.66
N VAL A 138 0.49 -2.74 16.90
CA VAL A 138 0.56 -1.57 17.77
C VAL A 138 2.00 -1.31 18.16
N SER A 139 2.39 -0.04 18.22
CA SER A 139 3.74 0.38 18.59
C SER A 139 3.67 1.58 19.54
N GLY A 140 4.28 1.45 20.72
CA GLY A 140 4.51 2.55 21.66
C GLY A 140 5.95 3.06 21.62
N LYS A 141 6.50 3.43 22.79
CA LYS A 141 7.95 3.61 23.01
C LYS A 141 8.66 2.25 23.01
N GLY A 142 9.84 2.17 22.38
CA GLY A 142 10.64 0.94 22.29
C GLY A 142 10.76 0.40 20.86
N TYR A 143 11.20 -0.85 20.72
CA TYR A 143 11.47 -1.53 19.45
C TYR A 143 10.19 -1.88 18.68
N ALA A 144 10.31 -2.04 17.35
CA ALA A 144 9.22 -2.60 16.55
C ALA A 144 8.98 -4.06 16.98
N SER A 145 7.72 -4.51 16.97
CA SER A 145 7.41 -5.91 17.32
C SER A 145 8.08 -6.87 16.34
N ASP A 146 8.66 -7.98 16.82
CA ASP A 146 9.26 -9.01 15.95
C ASP A 146 8.29 -9.50 14.87
N ALA A 147 7.00 -9.55 15.19
CA ALA A 147 5.96 -9.91 14.24
C ALA A 147 5.89 -8.95 13.03
N LEU A 148 6.02 -7.62 13.27
CA LEU A 148 6.09 -6.62 12.21
C LEU A 148 7.37 -6.75 11.35
N ILE A 149 8.46 -7.21 11.93
CA ILE A 149 9.70 -7.50 11.19
C ILE A 149 9.49 -8.75 10.31
N GLN A 150 8.88 -9.81 10.86
CA GLN A 150 8.65 -11.06 10.12
C GLN A 150 7.75 -10.88 8.89
N ILE A 151 6.72 -10.03 8.96
CA ILE A 151 5.84 -9.83 7.80
C ILE A 151 6.52 -9.12 6.63
N LEU A 152 7.65 -8.43 6.83
CA LEU A 152 8.41 -7.78 5.77
C LEU A 152 9.22 -8.77 4.94
N LYS A 153 9.64 -9.88 5.55
CA LYS A 153 10.58 -10.83 4.95
C LYS A 153 10.08 -11.33 3.60
N GLY A 154 10.92 -11.20 2.57
CA GLY A 154 10.65 -11.66 1.20
C GLY A 154 9.61 -10.85 0.44
N LYS A 155 9.05 -9.77 1.00
CA LYS A 155 7.99 -8.97 0.40
C LYS A 155 8.44 -7.58 -0.02
N ILE A 156 7.81 -7.03 -1.06
CA ILE A 156 7.84 -5.61 -1.39
C ILE A 156 6.75 -4.91 -0.60
N SER A 157 7.17 -4.03 0.30
CA SER A 157 6.30 -3.26 1.17
C SER A 157 6.37 -1.79 0.82
N VAL A 158 5.25 -1.11 1.01
CA VAL A 158 5.20 0.34 0.93
C VAL A 158 4.67 0.91 2.23
N LEU A 159 5.16 2.08 2.64
CA LEU A 159 4.66 2.76 3.83
C LEU A 159 3.77 3.94 3.44
N THR A 160 2.59 4.00 4.03
CA THR A 160 1.64 5.10 3.88
C THR A 160 1.07 5.50 5.24
N GLY A 161 0.24 6.55 5.27
CA GLY A 161 -0.39 7.08 6.47
C GLY A 161 -0.08 8.56 6.69
N GLN A 162 -0.71 9.14 7.70
CA GLN A 162 -0.67 10.59 7.94
C GLN A 162 0.74 11.13 8.21
N SER A 163 0.97 12.40 7.88
CA SER A 163 2.21 13.07 8.30
C SER A 163 2.28 13.12 9.83
N GLY A 164 3.48 12.97 10.38
CA GLY A 164 3.67 12.89 11.85
C GLY A 164 3.33 11.53 12.48
N ALA A 165 2.83 10.54 11.71
CA ALA A 165 2.51 9.19 12.21
C ALA A 165 3.73 8.34 12.60
N GLY A 166 4.96 8.86 12.50
CA GLY A 166 6.15 8.10 12.88
C GLY A 166 6.60 7.03 11.88
N LYS A 167 6.25 7.12 10.58
CA LYS A 167 6.72 6.19 9.52
C LYS A 167 8.24 6.01 9.50
N SER A 168 9.00 7.11 9.50
CA SER A 168 10.46 7.07 9.51
C SER A 168 11.00 6.48 10.82
N SER A 169 10.41 6.85 11.95
CA SER A 169 10.76 6.27 13.26
C SER A 169 10.42 4.77 13.33
N LEU A 170 9.40 4.31 12.62
CA LEU A 170 9.06 2.90 12.52
C LEU A 170 10.11 2.14 11.71
N LEU A 171 10.50 2.66 10.54
CA LEU A 171 11.56 2.05 9.72
C LEU A 171 12.89 1.95 10.47
N ASN A 172 13.32 3.01 11.15
CA ASN A 172 14.54 3.00 11.94
C ASN A 172 14.52 1.98 13.09
N ARG A 173 13.33 1.67 13.61
CA ARG A 173 13.16 0.66 14.67
C ARG A 173 13.12 -0.76 14.12
N ILE A 174 12.67 -0.94 12.88
CA ILE A 174 12.67 -2.22 12.17
C ILE A 174 14.08 -2.57 11.73
N ASP A 175 14.82 -1.60 11.20
CA ASP A 175 16.20 -1.79 10.76
C ASP A 175 17.06 -0.56 11.12
N PRO A 176 17.88 -0.65 12.18
CA PRO A 176 18.77 0.42 12.58
C PRO A 176 19.84 0.77 11.53
N THR A 177 20.17 -0.13 10.60
CA THR A 177 21.17 0.15 9.56
C THR A 177 20.63 1.09 8.47
N PHE A 178 19.31 1.20 8.36
CA PHE A 178 18.63 2.16 7.49
C PHE A 178 19.00 3.61 7.80
N HIS A 179 19.39 3.92 9.05
CA HIS A 179 19.76 5.27 9.49
C HIS A 179 20.89 5.92 8.67
N LEU A 180 21.81 5.15 8.09
CA LEU A 180 22.94 5.69 7.33
C LEU A 180 22.53 6.34 5.99
N GLN A 181 21.31 6.08 5.50
CA GLN A 181 20.77 6.66 4.26
C GLN A 181 19.74 7.80 4.50
N THR A 182 19.40 8.11 5.75
CA THR A 182 18.15 8.83 6.12
C THR A 182 18.18 10.36 6.17
N GLN A 183 19.33 11.03 6.01
CA GLN A 183 19.35 12.52 6.06
C GLN A 183 18.63 13.16 4.86
N GLU A 184 18.54 12.48 3.72
CA GLU A 184 17.79 12.96 2.55
C GLU A 184 16.34 12.41 2.50
N ILE A 185 16.12 11.17 2.96
CA ILE A 185 14.84 10.44 2.85
C ILE A 185 13.82 10.88 3.93
N SER A 186 14.27 11.20 5.15
CA SER A 186 13.38 11.65 6.25
C SER A 186 12.59 12.92 5.90
N LYS A 187 13.15 13.79 5.05
CA LYS A 187 12.47 14.98 4.54
C LYS A 187 11.36 14.64 3.53
N ALA A 188 11.48 13.55 2.78
CA ALA A 188 10.48 13.11 1.79
C ALA A 188 9.29 12.41 2.46
N LEU A 189 9.54 11.52 3.43
CA LEU A 189 8.50 10.84 4.22
C LEU A 189 7.66 11.77 5.12
N GLY A 190 8.26 12.89 5.56
CA GLY A 190 7.63 13.85 6.48
C GLY A 190 6.97 15.06 5.82
N ARG A 191 7.35 15.43 4.58
CA ARG A 191 6.76 16.58 3.89
C ARG A 191 5.73 16.14 2.86
N GLY A 192 4.46 16.43 3.15
CA GLY A 192 3.44 16.49 2.11
C GLY A 192 3.91 17.46 1.03
N LYS A 193 3.98 16.97 -0.22
CA LYS A 193 4.33 17.71 -1.44
C LYS A 193 5.84 17.82 -1.72
N HIS A 194 6.52 16.70 -2.01
CA HIS A 194 7.74 16.73 -2.83
C HIS A 194 7.86 15.55 -3.79
N THR A 195 8.30 15.91 -5.00
CA THR A 195 8.61 15.12 -6.19
C THR A 195 9.83 14.20 -5.98
N THR A 196 9.65 12.94 -5.64
CA THR A 196 10.72 11.93 -5.81
C THR A 196 10.74 11.46 -7.26
N ARG A 197 11.68 12.01 -8.04
CA ARG A 197 11.97 11.61 -9.42
C ARG A 197 12.54 10.19 -9.54
N HIS A 198 12.89 9.57 -8.40
CA HIS A 198 13.50 8.24 -8.32
C HIS A 198 12.74 7.40 -7.29
N CYS A 199 12.25 6.24 -7.74
CA CYS A 199 11.77 5.16 -6.89
C CYS A 199 12.92 4.16 -6.72
N GLU A 200 13.07 3.60 -5.53
CA GLU A 200 14.07 2.58 -5.20
C GLU A 200 13.49 1.63 -4.15
N LEU A 201 13.91 0.36 -4.20
CA LEU A 201 13.65 -0.62 -3.16
C LEU A 201 14.84 -0.67 -2.22
N HIS A 202 14.62 -0.34 -0.96
CA HIS A 202 15.59 -0.48 0.11
C HIS A 202 15.43 -1.85 0.75
N GLU A 203 16.53 -2.59 0.89
CA GLU A 203 16.53 -3.85 1.62
C GLU A 203 16.35 -3.55 3.12
N ILE A 204 15.30 -4.11 3.72
CA ILE A 204 14.94 -3.90 5.13
C ILE A 204 14.38 -5.21 5.67
N ALA A 205 14.93 -5.69 6.80
CA ALA A 205 14.42 -6.87 7.50
C ALA A 205 14.26 -8.13 6.61
N GLY A 206 15.17 -8.34 5.65
CA GLY A 206 15.10 -9.46 4.70
C GLY A 206 13.96 -9.34 3.68
N GLY A 207 13.37 -8.17 3.53
CA GLY A 207 12.42 -7.79 2.50
C GLY A 207 12.82 -6.48 1.82
N TRP A 208 11.86 -5.86 1.14
CA TRP A 208 12.06 -4.62 0.39
C TRP A 208 11.04 -3.57 0.81
N VAL A 209 11.50 -2.35 1.00
CA VAL A 209 10.64 -1.20 1.28
C VAL A 209 10.87 -0.12 0.23
N ALA A 210 9.79 0.36 -0.39
CA ALA A 210 9.88 1.51 -1.28
C ALA A 210 9.59 2.81 -0.52
N ASP A 211 10.32 3.87 -0.86
CA ASP A 211 10.10 5.20 -0.30
C ASP A 211 8.78 5.80 -0.82
N THR A 212 7.84 6.04 0.11
CA THR A 212 6.50 6.70 -0.02
C THR A 212 5.71 6.47 -1.31
N PRO A 213 4.52 5.84 -1.28
CA PRO A 213 3.56 5.99 -2.37
C PRO A 213 2.38 6.87 -2.00
N GLY A 214 2.08 7.82 -2.91
CA GLY A 214 0.86 7.86 -3.74
C GLY A 214 -0.50 7.95 -3.09
N PHE A 215 -0.67 7.33 -1.94
CA PHE A 215 -1.88 7.34 -1.12
C PHE A 215 -2.00 8.61 -0.27
N SER A 216 -1.02 9.53 -0.36
CA SER A 216 -1.08 10.83 0.32
C SER A 216 -2.20 11.72 -0.22
N SER A 217 -2.59 11.55 -1.49
CA SER A 217 -3.80 12.17 -2.03
C SER A 217 -4.98 11.26 -1.74
N MET A 218 -5.89 11.67 -0.86
CA MET A 218 -7.21 11.07 -0.66
C MET A 218 -8.13 11.34 -1.87
N ASP A 219 -7.64 11.04 -3.06
CA ASP A 219 -8.33 11.22 -4.32
C ASP A 219 -8.91 9.87 -4.77
N PHE A 220 -10.23 9.81 -4.81
CA PHE A 220 -11.00 8.65 -5.26
C PHE A 220 -11.65 8.89 -6.62
N THR A 221 -11.52 10.09 -7.19
CA THR A 221 -12.36 10.58 -8.29
C THR A 221 -12.29 9.74 -9.57
N THR A 222 -11.18 9.01 -9.76
CA THR A 222 -10.94 8.15 -10.93
C THR A 222 -11.25 6.68 -10.69
N MET A 223 -11.68 6.32 -9.47
CA MET A 223 -11.98 4.93 -9.13
C MET A 223 -13.33 4.48 -9.71
N ASP A 224 -13.37 3.20 -10.07
CA ASP A 224 -14.63 2.52 -10.34
C ASP A 224 -15.25 1.97 -9.04
N ILE A 225 -16.55 2.23 -8.85
CA ILE A 225 -17.24 1.91 -7.59
C ILE A 225 -17.38 0.40 -7.42
N GLN A 226 -17.74 -0.32 -8.49
CA GLN A 226 -17.92 -1.76 -8.44
C GLN A 226 -16.57 -2.44 -8.14
N THR A 227 -15.51 -2.02 -8.84
CA THR A 227 -14.14 -2.49 -8.58
C THR A 227 -13.70 -2.22 -7.14
N LEU A 228 -14.06 -1.07 -6.55
CA LEU A 228 -13.79 -0.78 -5.15
C LEU A 228 -14.54 -1.76 -4.23
N ALA A 229 -15.85 -1.90 -4.41
CA ALA A 229 -16.70 -2.77 -3.60
C ALA A 229 -16.20 -4.23 -3.61
N GLU A 230 -15.83 -4.76 -4.78
CA GLU A 230 -15.30 -6.11 -4.96
C GLU A 230 -13.95 -6.34 -4.25
N ARG A 231 -13.23 -5.27 -3.89
CA ARG A 231 -11.88 -5.35 -3.31
C ARG A 231 -11.84 -5.05 -1.81
N ILE A 232 -12.94 -4.61 -1.20
CA ILE A 232 -13.01 -4.35 0.24
C ILE A 232 -13.06 -5.69 1.00
N PRO A 233 -12.09 -5.98 1.90
CA PRO A 233 -12.04 -7.25 2.64
C PRO A 233 -13.32 -7.57 3.41
N ASP A 234 -13.93 -6.58 4.09
CA ASP A 234 -15.19 -6.73 4.82
C ASP A 234 -16.33 -7.27 3.96
N PHE A 235 -16.32 -6.95 2.67
CA PHE A 235 -17.42 -7.28 1.77
C PHE A 235 -17.25 -8.68 1.19
N ALA A 236 -16.03 -9.21 1.16
CA ALA A 236 -15.68 -10.48 0.52
C ALA A 236 -16.60 -11.66 0.89
N PRO A 237 -17.00 -11.87 2.17
CA PRO A 237 -17.89 -12.96 2.55
C PRO A 237 -19.31 -12.87 1.97
N TYR A 238 -19.73 -11.68 1.51
CA TYR A 238 -21.10 -11.38 1.07
C TYR A 238 -21.20 -11.00 -0.41
N LEU A 239 -20.06 -10.91 -1.12
CA LEU A 239 -20.05 -10.65 -2.55
C LEU A 239 -20.86 -11.72 -3.30
N HIS A 240 -21.54 -11.31 -4.36
CA HIS A 240 -22.42 -12.15 -5.19
C HIS A 240 -23.65 -12.75 -4.47
N GLN A 241 -23.96 -12.32 -3.26
CA GLN A 241 -25.19 -12.70 -2.53
C GLN A 241 -26.30 -11.65 -2.62
N CYS A 242 -26.00 -10.48 -3.21
CA CYS A 242 -27.01 -9.48 -3.52
C CYS A 242 -27.98 -9.98 -4.61
N LYS A 243 -29.22 -9.48 -4.59
CA LYS A 243 -30.20 -9.77 -5.65
C LYS A 243 -29.73 -9.36 -7.07
N PHE A 244 -28.94 -8.29 -7.16
CA PHE A 244 -28.46 -7.73 -8.42
C PHE A 244 -26.94 -7.91 -8.54
N ASN A 245 -26.47 -8.27 -9.74
CA ASN A 245 -25.06 -8.53 -10.01
C ASN A 245 -24.20 -7.25 -10.09
N ASP A 246 -24.83 -6.10 -10.34
CA ASP A 246 -24.22 -4.77 -10.45
C ASP A 246 -24.46 -3.91 -9.19
N CYS A 247 -24.82 -4.56 -8.08
CA CYS A 247 -25.06 -3.88 -6.81
C CYS A 247 -23.77 -3.18 -6.33
N ILE A 248 -23.84 -1.86 -6.14
CA ILE A 248 -22.76 -1.06 -5.54
C ILE A 248 -22.99 -0.83 -4.03
N HIS A 249 -23.94 -1.54 -3.44
CA HIS A 249 -24.19 -1.57 -2.00
C HIS A 249 -24.46 -0.19 -1.38
N VAL A 250 -25.33 0.61 -2.01
CA VAL A 250 -25.72 1.93 -1.50
C VAL A 250 -27.20 1.96 -1.12
N GLN A 251 -28.08 1.72 -2.09
CA GLN A 251 -29.54 1.87 -1.93
C GLN A 251 -30.33 0.71 -2.56
N GLU A 252 -29.64 -0.24 -3.18
CA GLU A 252 -30.23 -1.37 -3.86
C GLU A 252 -31.05 -2.22 -2.87
N PRO A 253 -32.25 -2.67 -3.27
CA PRO A 253 -33.05 -3.55 -2.44
C PRO A 253 -32.44 -4.95 -2.39
N ASN A 254 -32.59 -5.63 -1.24
CA ASN A 254 -32.03 -6.97 -0.98
C ASN A 254 -30.51 -7.05 -1.23
N CYS A 255 -29.79 -6.09 -0.63
CA CYS A 255 -28.33 -6.03 -0.66
C CYS A 255 -27.76 -6.79 0.54
N ALA A 256 -27.03 -7.89 0.28
CA ALA A 256 -26.41 -8.72 1.32
C ALA A 256 -25.42 -7.93 2.20
N ILE A 257 -24.67 -6.99 1.63
CA ILE A 257 -23.76 -6.10 2.39
C ILE A 257 -24.53 -5.24 3.39
N ARG A 258 -25.66 -4.65 2.97
CA ARG A 258 -26.48 -3.83 3.87
C ARG A 258 -27.11 -4.67 4.96
N GLU A 259 -27.58 -5.87 4.63
CA GLU A 259 -28.11 -6.81 5.61
C GLU A 259 -27.04 -7.22 6.63
N ALA A 260 -25.80 -7.49 6.19
CA ALA A 260 -24.68 -7.80 7.07
C ALA A 260 -24.30 -6.62 7.99
N VAL A 261 -24.42 -5.37 7.50
CA VAL A 261 -24.27 -4.16 8.34
C VAL A 261 -25.38 -4.08 9.39
N GLU A 262 -26.64 -4.36 9.02
CA GLU A 262 -27.77 -4.38 9.96
C GLU A 262 -27.61 -5.47 11.05
N LYS A 263 -27.00 -6.61 10.69
CA LYS A 263 -26.65 -7.69 11.61
C LYS A 263 -25.35 -7.46 12.40
N GLN A 264 -24.67 -6.32 12.21
CA GLN A 264 -23.39 -5.98 12.83
C GLN A 264 -22.23 -6.94 12.46
N GLU A 265 -22.37 -7.69 11.37
CA GLU A 265 -21.31 -8.56 10.84
C GLU A 265 -20.30 -7.76 10.01
N ILE A 266 -20.71 -6.60 9.48
CA ILE A 266 -19.84 -5.57 8.91
C ILE A 266 -19.89 -4.34 9.82
N ASN A 267 -18.72 -3.75 10.10
CA ASN A 267 -18.63 -2.55 10.91
C ASN A 267 -19.39 -1.38 10.24
N GLY A 268 -20.39 -0.83 10.94
CA GLY A 268 -21.25 0.23 10.41
C GLY A 268 -20.52 1.55 10.13
N GLU A 269 -19.49 1.89 10.92
CA GLU A 269 -18.67 3.08 10.70
C GLU A 269 -17.87 2.95 9.39
N ARG A 270 -17.26 1.78 9.16
CA ARG A 270 -16.53 1.48 7.91
C ARG A 270 -17.45 1.50 6.68
N TYR A 271 -18.66 0.95 6.80
CA TYR A 271 -19.65 1.04 5.74
C TYR A 271 -20.08 2.50 5.47
N ALA A 272 -20.24 3.33 6.50
CA ALA A 272 -20.50 4.76 6.32
C ALA A 272 -19.38 5.47 5.56
N HIS A 273 -18.11 5.19 5.89
CA HIS A 273 -16.96 5.73 5.15
C HIS A 273 -16.92 5.25 3.69
N TYR A 274 -17.31 3.99 3.42
CA TYR A 274 -17.49 3.51 2.04
C TYR A 274 -18.52 4.36 1.29
N LEU A 275 -19.69 4.64 1.89
CA LEU A 275 -20.72 5.48 1.28
C LEU A 275 -20.23 6.89 0.97
N GLU A 276 -19.44 7.49 1.87
CA GLU A 276 -18.79 8.79 1.61
C GLU A 276 -17.88 8.75 0.38
N VAL A 277 -17.04 7.71 0.27
CA VAL A 277 -16.13 7.55 -0.88
C VAL A 277 -16.92 7.34 -2.17
N VAL A 278 -17.98 6.53 -2.15
CA VAL A 278 -18.88 6.37 -3.31
C VAL A 278 -19.48 7.71 -3.72
N GLN A 279 -19.88 8.54 -2.77
CA GLN A 279 -20.42 9.86 -3.05
C GLN A 279 -19.37 10.79 -3.68
N MET A 280 -18.11 10.75 -3.21
CA MET A 280 -17.00 11.50 -3.82
C MET A 280 -16.75 11.08 -5.28
N ILE A 281 -16.78 9.77 -5.56
CA ILE A 281 -16.63 9.23 -6.91
C ILE A 281 -17.77 9.73 -7.82
N LYS A 282 -19.02 9.67 -7.34
CA LYS A 282 -20.20 10.11 -8.11
C LYS A 282 -20.18 11.61 -8.39
N GLN A 283 -19.72 12.43 -7.46
CA GLN A 283 -19.64 13.89 -7.63
C GLN A 283 -18.57 14.33 -8.64
N ALA A 284 -17.53 13.53 -8.83
CA ALA A 284 -16.45 13.83 -9.75
C ALA A 284 -16.77 13.49 -11.22
N LYS A 285 -17.68 12.54 -11.47
CA LYS A 285 -18.14 12.22 -12.82
C LYS A 285 -19.10 13.33 -13.29
N PRO A 286 -18.95 13.87 -14.51
CA PRO A 286 -19.90 14.85 -15.03
C PRO A 286 -21.31 14.27 -15.00
N LYS A 287 -22.27 15.03 -14.46
CA LYS A 287 -23.69 14.71 -14.58
C LYS A 287 -24.04 14.82 -16.06
N TYR A 288 -24.28 13.69 -16.72
CA TYR A 288 -24.91 13.64 -18.03
C TYR A 288 -26.42 13.77 -17.88
#